data_AF-A0A971MBU4-F1
#
_entry.id   AF-A0A971MBU4-F1
#
_cell.length_a   1.000
_cell.length_b   1.000
_cell.length_c   1.000
_cell.angle_alpha   90.00
_cell.angle_beta   90.00
_cell.angle_gamma   90.00
#
_symmetry.space_group_name_H-M   'P 1'
#
loop_
_entity.id
_entity.type
_entity.pdbx_description
1 polymer ?
#
loop_
_entity_poly.entity_id
_entity_poly.type
_entity_poly.pdbx_seq_one_letter_code
_entity_poly.pdbx_strand_id
1 'polypeptide(L)'
;MDYNYPELYYRIYPKVMESIDKYMEKKKEIRSIPKEDMEAMIDQVYEKMAYECPEIDEDPIERRGRYRVTQRPFYGRRRLVRDIISIILISELIRRINPYVFY
;
A
#
# COMPACT_ATOMS: atom_id res chain seq x y z
N MET A 1 -4.32 12.78 20.96
CA MET A 1 -5.21 12.86 19.79
C MET A 1 -5.52 11.43 19.40
N ASP A 2 -6.74 10.97 19.68
CA ASP A 2 -7.18 9.63 19.32
C ASP A 2 -7.65 9.68 17.86
N TYR A 3 -6.68 9.67 16.94
CA TYR A 3 -7.00 9.67 15.51
C TYR A 3 -7.62 8.31 15.20
N ASN A 4 -8.94 8.26 15.09
CA ASN A 4 -9.65 7.02 14.82
C ASN A 4 -9.57 6.68 13.32
N TYR A 5 -8.34 6.51 12.82
CA TYR A 5 -8.11 5.95 11.50
C TYR A 5 -8.64 4.52 11.47
N PRO A 6 -9.16 4.05 10.32
CA PRO A 6 -9.59 2.67 10.19
C PRO A 6 -8.51 1.69 10.68
N GLU A 7 -8.89 0.62 11.38
CA GLU A 7 -7.94 -0.40 11.89
C GLU A 7 -6.97 -0.89 10.82
N LEU A 8 -7.44 -0.96 9.58
CA LEU A 8 -6.66 -1.35 8.42
C LEU A 8 -5.41 -0.48 8.23
N TYR A 9 -5.51 0.84 8.47
CA TYR A 9 -4.37 1.74 8.40
C TYR A 9 -3.28 1.35 9.40
N TYR A 10 -3.66 1.08 10.64
CA TYR A 10 -2.74 0.67 11.70
C TYR A 10 -2.06 -0.68 11.42
N ARG A 11 -2.68 -1.55 10.61
CA ARG A 11 -2.07 -2.81 10.16
C ARG A 11 -1.13 -2.62 8.97
N ILE A 12 -1.49 -1.75 8.03
CA ILE A 12 -0.73 -1.47 6.80
C ILE A 12 0.53 -0.65 7.11
N TYR A 13 0.37 0.45 7.84
CA TYR A 13 1.43 1.43 8.09
C TYR A 13 2.75 0.84 8.62
N PRO A 14 2.77 -0.02 9.66
CA PRO A 14 4.03 -0.60 10.14
C PRO A 14 4.71 -1.47 9.09
N LYS A 15 3.95 -2.17 8.24
CA LYS A 15 4.49 -3.00 7.15
C LYS A 15 5.10 -2.15 6.04
N VAL A 16 4.46 -1.02 5.71
CA VAL A 16 4.99 -0.04 4.77
C VAL A 16 6.31 0.52 5.28
N MET A 17 6.37 0.93 6.55
CA MET A 17 7.60 1.44 7.15
C MET A 17 8.73 0.43 7.13
N GLU A 18 8.46 -0.81 7.52
CA GLU A 18 9.44 -1.90 7.47
C GLU A 18 9.97 -2.13 6.04
N SER A 19 9.10 -2.05 5.02
CA SER A 19 9.50 -2.19 3.62
C SER A 19 10.39 -1.03 3.16
N ILE A 20 10.03 0.20 3.49
CA ILE A 20 10.81 1.41 3.19
C ILE A 20 12.17 1.38 3.90
N ASP A 21 12.21 1.03 5.18
CA ASP A 21 13.45 0.98 5.97
C ASP A 21 14.42 -0.04 5.37
N LYS A 22 13.94 -1.25 5.06
CA LYS A 22 14.74 -2.28 4.36
C LYS A 22 15.25 -1.81 3.00
N TYR A 23 14.44 -1.09 2.24
CA TYR A 23 14.84 -0.54 0.95
C TYR A 23 15.93 0.52 1.09
N MET A 24 15.78 1.43 2.05
CA MET A 24 16.72 2.52 2.34
C MET A 24 18.05 2.00 2.87
N GLU A 25 18.05 0.98 3.74
CA GLU A 25 19.27 0.31 4.21
C GLU A 25 20.07 -0.30 3.05
N LYS A 26 19.37 -0.89 2.08
CA LYS A 26 19.99 -1.50 0.90
C LYS A 26 20.55 -0.46 -0.08
N LYS A 27 19.93 0.72 -0.20
CA LYS A 27 20.34 1.79 -1.11
C LYS A 27 20.72 3.06 -0.33
N LYS A 28 22.01 3.21 -0.02
CA LYS A 28 22.57 4.32 0.77
C LYS A 28 22.31 5.73 0.22
N GLU A 29 22.08 5.88 -1.09
CA GLU A 29 21.72 7.16 -1.72
C GLU A 29 20.51 6.97 -2.65
N ILE A 30 19.36 7.51 -2.26
CA ILE A 30 18.13 7.44 -3.07
C ILE A 30 17.81 8.85 -3.56
N ARG A 31 18.18 9.13 -4.81
CA ARG A 31 17.73 10.33 -5.54
C ARG A 31 16.42 10.10 -6.29
N SER A 32 16.17 8.84 -6.66
CA SER A 32 14.98 8.41 -7.40
C SER A 32 14.73 6.93 -7.13
N ILE A 33 13.47 6.53 -7.11
CA ILE A 33 13.04 5.15 -6.90
C ILE A 33 12.47 4.67 -8.23
N PRO A 34 13.05 3.64 -8.86
CA PRO A 34 12.53 3.10 -10.10
C PRO A 34 11.16 2.46 -9.84
N LYS A 35 10.32 2.46 -10.86
CA LYS A 35 8.93 2.00 -10.77
C LYS A 35 8.85 0.54 -10.30
N GLU A 36 9.77 -0.29 -10.77
CA GLU A 36 9.86 -1.72 -10.46
C GLU A 36 10.11 -1.95 -8.97
N ASP A 37 10.98 -1.14 -8.35
CA ASP A 37 11.23 -1.23 -6.91
C ASP A 37 10.01 -0.79 -6.10
N MET A 38 9.27 0.21 -6.58
CA MET A 38 8.04 0.66 -5.96
C MET A 38 6.95 -0.42 -6.02
N GLU A 39 6.75 -1.03 -7.18
CA GLU A 39 5.83 -2.15 -7.36
C GLU A 39 6.22 -3.34 -6.47
N ALA A 40 7.51 -3.67 -6.38
CA ALA A 40 7.99 -4.73 -5.50
C ALA A 40 7.73 -4.46 -4.01
N MET A 41 7.89 -3.22 -3.54
CA MET A 41 7.54 -2.86 -2.16
C MET A 41 6.03 -2.96 -1.91
N ILE A 42 5.20 -2.52 -2.87
CA ILE A 42 3.74 -2.64 -2.78
C ILE A 42 3.34 -4.13 -2.72
N ASP A 43 3.94 -4.98 -3.56
CA ASP A 43 3.70 -6.42 -3.56
C ASP A 43 4.05 -7.05 -2.21
N GLN A 44 5.22 -6.73 -1.66
CA GLN A 44 5.66 -7.24 -0.36
C GLN A 44 4.69 -6.87 0.77
N VAL A 45 4.23 -5.62 0.80
CA VAL A 45 3.26 -5.19 1.83
C VAL A 45 1.91 -5.85 1.60
N TYR A 46 1.47 -5.96 0.33
CA TYR A 46 0.23 -6.63 -0.02
C TYR A 46 0.23 -8.11 0.39
N GLU A 47 1.30 -8.86 0.13
CA GLU A 47 1.41 -10.27 0.52
C GLU A 47 1.29 -10.45 2.03
N LYS A 48 1.96 -9.61 2.82
CA LYS A 48 1.82 -9.61 4.29
C LYS A 48 0.39 -9.32 4.72
N MET A 49 -0.28 -8.38 4.05
CA MET A 49 -1.69 -8.06 4.33
C MET A 49 -2.64 -9.19 3.93
N ALA A 50 -2.41 -9.85 2.80
CA ALA A 50 -3.21 -10.98 2.35
C ALA A 50 -3.05 -12.19 3.29
N TYR A 51 -1.87 -12.38 3.88
CA TYR A 51 -1.63 -13.40 4.90
C TYR A 51 -2.42 -13.13 6.20
N GLU A 52 -2.40 -11.88 6.69
CA GLU A 52 -3.11 -11.51 7.94
C GLU A 52 -4.62 -11.35 7.74
N CYS A 53 -5.04 -10.93 6.55
CA CYS A 53 -6.42 -10.62 6.20
C CYS A 53 -6.77 -11.32 4.86
N PRO A 54 -7.01 -12.65 4.87
CA PRO A 54 -7.27 -13.43 3.66
C PRO A 54 -8.49 -12.91 2.89
N GLU A 55 -9.43 -12.26 3.59
CA GLU A 55 -10.62 -11.62 3.02
C GLU A 55 -10.31 -10.62 1.90
N ILE A 56 -9.11 -10.03 1.88
CA ILE A 56 -8.66 -9.09 0.86
C ILE A 56 -8.53 -9.79 -0.51
N ASP A 57 -8.04 -11.03 -0.51
CA ASP A 57 -7.81 -11.82 -1.73
C ASP A 57 -9.03 -12.67 -2.11
N GLU A 58 -9.86 -12.99 -1.14
CA GLU A 58 -11.08 -13.77 -1.33
C GLU A 58 -12.30 -12.94 -1.74
N ASP A 59 -12.11 -11.83 -2.46
CA ASP A 59 -13.23 -11.01 -2.90
C ASP A 59 -14.14 -11.78 -3.88
N PRO A 60 -15.37 -12.16 -3.47
CA PRO A 60 -16.26 -12.93 -4.33
C PRO A 60 -16.69 -12.15 -5.57
N ILE A 61 -16.61 -10.81 -5.55
CA ILE A 61 -16.93 -9.94 -6.69
C ILE A 61 -15.77 -9.96 -7.70
N GLU A 62 -14.52 -10.00 -7.25
CA GLU A 62 -13.35 -10.18 -8.13
C GLU A 62 -13.29 -11.60 -8.70
N ARG A 63 -13.59 -12.63 -7.89
CA ARG A 63 -13.62 -14.04 -8.33
C ARG A 63 -14.71 -14.34 -9.36
N ARG A 64 -15.86 -13.64 -9.32
CA ARG A 64 -17.04 -13.97 -10.15
C ARG A 64 -17.07 -13.36 -11.54
N GLY A 65 -16.02 -12.66 -11.98
CA GLY A 65 -15.84 -12.27 -13.38
C GLY A 65 -17.10 -11.71 -14.04
N ARG A 66 -17.42 -10.44 -13.76
CA ARG A 66 -18.48 -9.65 -14.44
C ARG A 66 -19.88 -10.27 -14.41
N TYR A 67 -20.63 -10.04 -13.33
CA TYR A 67 -22.09 -10.06 -13.42
C TYR A 67 -22.71 -8.93 -12.60
N ARG A 68 -22.83 -7.77 -13.25
CA ARG A 68 -24.02 -6.88 -13.30
C ARG A 68 -23.61 -5.43 -13.48
N VAL A 69 -24.17 -4.84 -14.53
CA VAL A 69 -24.16 -3.43 -14.87
C VAL A 69 -24.77 -2.63 -13.71
N THR A 70 -23.93 -2.18 -12.78
CA THR A 70 -24.31 -1.18 -11.78
C THR A 70 -23.40 0.01 -12.01
N GLN A 71 -23.98 1.20 -12.12
CA GLN A 71 -23.39 2.41 -12.72
C GLN A 71 -22.20 3.04 -11.98
N ARG A 72 -21.51 2.31 -11.08
CA ARG A 72 -20.33 2.80 -10.37
C ARG A 72 -19.14 1.88 -10.62
N PRO A 73 -17.94 2.39 -10.95
CA PRO A 73 -16.75 1.57 -11.02
C PRO A 73 -16.50 0.95 -9.65
N PHE A 74 -16.83 -0.34 -9.51
CA PHE A 74 -16.54 -1.10 -8.31
C PHE A 74 -15.10 -1.59 -8.41
N TYR A 75 -14.22 -1.02 -7.61
CA TYR A 75 -12.87 -1.54 -7.42
C TYR A 75 -12.95 -2.64 -6.36
N GLY A 76 -12.51 -3.85 -6.68
CA GLY A 76 -12.51 -4.92 -5.70
C GLY A 76 -11.46 -4.69 -4.61
N ARG A 77 -11.59 -5.45 -3.51
CA ARG A 77 -10.84 -5.23 -2.26
C ARG A 77 -9.33 -5.29 -2.48
N ARG A 78 -8.85 -6.19 -3.34
CA ARG A 78 -7.43 -6.30 -3.68
C ARG A 78 -6.88 -5.00 -4.25
N ARG A 79 -7.56 -4.42 -5.24
CA ARG A 79 -7.11 -3.19 -5.89
C ARG A 79 -7.11 -2.02 -4.91
N LEU A 80 -8.18 -1.87 -4.13
CA LEU A 80 -8.29 -0.80 -3.13
C LEU A 80 -7.16 -0.87 -2.09
N VAL A 81 -6.84 -2.07 -1.60
CA VAL A 81 -5.75 -2.25 -0.63
C VAL A 81 -4.40 -1.89 -1.25
N ARG A 82 -4.13 -2.32 -2.48
CA ARG A 82 -2.89 -1.95 -3.19
C ARG A 82 -2.78 -0.44 -3.40
N ASP A 83 -3.88 0.23 -3.74
CA ASP A 83 -3.91 1.68 -3.93
C ASP A 83 -3.65 2.40 -2.59
N ILE A 84 -4.25 1.96 -1.48
CA ILE A 84 -3.99 2.50 -0.15
C ILE A 84 -2.51 2.32 0.26
N ILE A 85 -1.96 1.12 0.05
CA ILE A 85 -0.54 0.84 0.30
C ILE A 85 0.33 1.80 -0.50
N SER A 86 0.02 1.98 -1.79
CA SER A 86 0.75 2.87 -2.69
C SER A 86 0.74 4.32 -2.21
N ILE A 87 -0.43 4.83 -1.79
CA ILE A 87 -0.58 6.19 -1.28
C ILE A 87 0.28 6.40 -0.02
N ILE A 88 0.21 5.48 0.93
CA ILE A 88 0.98 5.58 2.19
C ILE A 88 2.48 5.51 1.87
N LEU A 89 2.89 4.55 1.04
CA LEU A 89 4.29 4.35 0.66
C LEU A 89 4.87 5.58 -0.04
N ILE A 90 4.17 6.13 -1.03
CA ILE A 90 4.60 7.35 -1.74
C ILE A 90 4.71 8.53 -0.77
N SER A 91 3.71 8.70 0.10
CA SER A 91 3.70 9.80 1.08
C SER A 91 4.93 9.77 1.98
N GLU A 92 5.30 8.58 2.48
CA GLU A 92 6.46 8.41 3.36
C GLU A 92 7.79 8.51 2.61
N LEU A 93 7.87 8.02 1.37
CA LEU A 93 9.05 8.19 0.53
C LEU A 93 9.31 9.66 0.21
N ILE A 94 8.28 10.43 -0.15
CA ILE A 94 8.39 11.87 -0.39
C ILE A 94 8.84 12.59 0.88
N ARG A 95 8.27 12.25 2.04
CA ARG A 95 8.67 12.84 3.34
C ARG A 95 10.15 12.58 3.65
N ARG A 96 10.67 11.38 3.37
CA ARG A 96 12.06 11.00 3.64
C ARG A 96 13.06 11.59 2.63
N ILE A 97 12.68 11.68 1.36
CA ILE A 97 13.52 12.26 0.31
C ILE A 97 13.60 13.79 0.45
N ASN A 98 12.51 14.43 0.89
CA ASN A 98 12.44 15.88 1.02
C ASN A 98 11.98 16.31 2.43
N PRO A 99 12.86 16.23 3.43
CA PRO A 99 12.51 16.57 4.82
C PRO A 99 12.20 18.06 5.02
N TYR A 100 12.56 18.93 4.07
CA TYR A 100 12.42 20.38 4.19
C TYR A 100 11.10 20.95 3.62
N VAL A 101 10.26 20.14 2.96
CA VAL A 101 8.97 20.61 2.41
C VAL A 101 7.80 20.48 3.41
N PHE A 102 7.99 19.74 4.50
CA PHE A 102 6.94 19.47 5.49
C PHE A 102 7.23 20.06 6.87
N TYR A 103 8.16 21.02 6.97
CA TYR A 103 8.43 21.82 8.17
C TYR A 103 7.77 23.20 8.08
#